data_AF-A0A3N0IWH8-F1
#
_entry.id   AF-A0A3N0IWH8-F1
#
_cell.length_a   1.000
_cell.length_b   1.000
_cell.length_c   1.000
_cell.angle_alpha   90.00
_cell.angle_beta   90.00
_cell.angle_gamma   90.00
#
_symmetry.space_group_name_H-M   'P 1'
#
loop_
_entity.id
_entity.type
_entity.pdbx_description
1 polymer ?
#
loop_
_entity_poly.entity_id
_entity_poly.type
_entity_poly.pdbx_seq_one_letter_code
_entity_poly.pdbx_strand_id
1 'polypeptide(L)' 'FEAAADGAPADFAVRRAAHLADALDAALAGAAAGDVVLLSPACASFDEFGSFEERGTVFKSLVASHASSGA' A
#
# COMPACT_ATOMS: atom_id res chain seq x y z
N PHE A 1 13.13 -8.13 -1.86
CA PHE A 1 11.84 -8.40 -1.18
C PHE A 1 11.28 -9.79 -1.44
N GLU A 2 11.63 -10.49 -2.53
CA GLU A 2 11.15 -11.88 -2.72
C GLU A 2 11.52 -12.80 -1.55
N ALA A 3 12.75 -12.68 -1.04
CA ALA A 3 13.24 -13.47 0.10
C ALA A 3 12.54 -13.18 1.45
N ALA A 4 11.78 -12.08 1.57
CA ALA A 4 11.11 -11.76 2.84
C ALA A 4 9.82 -12.59 3.05
N ALA A 5 9.21 -13.08 1.96
CA ALA A 5 8.02 -13.93 2.04
C ALA A 5 8.38 -15.34 2.53
N ASP A 6 9.58 -15.83 2.20
CA ASP A 6 10.03 -17.20 2.51
C ASP A 6 10.21 -17.45 4.03
N GLY A 7 10.32 -16.39 4.84
CA GLY A 7 10.45 -16.47 6.30
C GLY A 7 9.20 -16.08 7.08
N ALA A 8 8.11 -15.73 6.40
CA ALA A 8 6.88 -15.31 7.05
C ALA A 8 6.08 -16.51 7.61
N PRO A 9 5.28 -16.33 8.68
CA PRO A 9 4.34 -17.35 9.13
C PRO A 9 3.40 -17.83 8.01
N ALA A 10 2.94 -19.09 8.09
CA ALA A 10 2.10 -19.69 7.04
C ALA A 10 0.76 -18.95 6.83
N ASP A 11 0.30 -18.20 7.83
CA ASP A 11 -0.91 -17.37 7.80
C ASP A 11 -0.65 -15.91 7.39
N PHE A 12 0.59 -15.54 7.09
CA PHE A 12 0.94 -14.19 6.62
C PHE A 12 0.60 -14.02 5.14
N ALA A 13 -0.51 -13.35 4.85
CA ALA A 13 -0.98 -13.12 3.49
C ALA A 13 -0.15 -12.04 2.76
N VAL A 14 0.61 -12.44 1.75
CA VAL A 14 1.34 -11.51 0.86
C VAL A 14 0.55 -11.31 -0.43
N ARG A 15 0.26 -10.04 -0.76
CA ARG A 15 -0.39 -9.65 -2.02
C ARG A 15 0.58 -8.80 -2.84
N ARG A 16 0.75 -9.12 -4.12
CA ARG A 16 1.59 -8.34 -5.04
C ARG A 16 0.72 -7.38 -5.85
N ALA A 17 1.21 -6.17 -6.06
CA ALA A 17 0.56 -5.11 -6.82
C ALA A 17 1.62 -4.38 -7.66
N ALA A 18 1.24 -3.92 -8.84
CA ALA A 18 2.17 -3.25 -9.77
C ALA A 18 2.30 -1.75 -9.47
N HIS A 19 1.19 -1.12 -9.06
CA HIS A 19 1.11 0.31 -8.77
C HIS A 19 0.70 0.57 -7.32
N LEU A 20 1.06 1.74 -6.79
CA LEU A 20 0.66 2.16 -5.44
C LEU A 20 -0.86 2.16 -5.24
N ALA A 21 -1.63 2.52 -6.27
CA ALA A 21 -3.10 2.51 -6.22
C ALA A 21 -3.64 1.09 -6.03
N ASP A 22 -3.17 0.13 -6.83
CA ASP A 22 -3.55 -1.29 -6.73
C ASP A 22 -3.20 -1.86 -5.35
N ALA A 23 -2.06 -1.45 -4.79
CA ALA A 23 -1.61 -1.88 -3.47
C ALA A 23 -2.54 -1.36 -2.35
N LEU A 24 -2.99 -0.10 -2.46
CA LEU A 24 -3.95 0.47 -1.51
C LEU A 24 -5.31 -0.23 -1.61
N ASP A 25 -5.83 -0.47 -2.82
CA ASP A 25 -7.10 -1.17 -3.02
C ASP A 25 -7.04 -2.58 -2.43
N ALA A 26 -5.92 -3.29 -2.64
CA ALA A 26 -5.69 -4.60 -2.05
C ALA A 26 -5.63 -4.56 -0.51
N ALA A 27 -4.98 -3.55 0.07
CA ALA A 27 -4.90 -3.37 1.52
C ALA A 27 -6.27 -3.07 2.13
N LEU A 28 -7.04 -2.15 1.54
CA LEU A 28 -8.37 -1.78 2.01
C LEU A 28 -9.36 -2.94 1.92
N ALA A 29 -9.31 -3.75 0.86
CA ALA A 29 -10.14 -4.94 0.73
C ALA A 29 -9.86 -6.02 1.80
N GLY A 30 -8.68 -5.99 2.42
CA GLY A 30 -8.30 -6.90 3.50
C GLY A 30 -8.40 -6.31 4.92
N ALA A 31 -8.64 -5.01 5.04
CA ALA A 31 -8.71 -4.30 6.31
C ALA A 31 -10.14 -4.22 6.85
N ALA A 32 -10.27 -4.21 8.17
CA ALA A 32 -11.53 -3.99 8.87
C ALA A 32 -11.52 -2.66 9.64
N ALA A 33 -12.69 -2.25 10.14
CA ALA A 33 -12.80 -1.08 10.99
C ALA A 33 -11.94 -1.25 12.25
N GLY A 34 -11.05 -0.29 12.49
CA GLY A 34 -10.09 -0.31 13.59
C GLY A 34 -8.66 -0.74 13.20
N ASP A 35 -8.48 -1.29 11.99
CA ASP A 35 -7.15 -1.62 11.48
C ASP A 35 -6.38 -0.37 10.99
N VAL A 36 -5.06 -0.52 10.85
CA VAL A 36 -4.17 0.51 10.31
C VAL A 36 -3.56 0.03 8.99
N VAL A 37 -3.74 0.83 7.94
CA VAL A 37 -3.01 0.67 6.67
C VAL A 37 -1.82 1.62 6.65
N LEU A 38 -0.60 1.08 6.57
CA LEU A 38 0.66 1.83 6.60
C LEU A 38 1.39 1.77 5.26
N LEU A 39 1.73 2.93 4.70
CA LEU A 39 2.69 3.03 3.60
C LEU A 39 4.13 3.06 4.16
N SER A 40 4.86 1.95 4.05
CA SER A 40 6.27 1.83 4.44
C SER A 40 7.08 1.06 3.39
N PRO A 41 7.48 1.72 2.28
CA PRO A 41 8.04 1.03 1.11
C PRO A 41 9.48 0.54 1.31
N ALA A 42 10.24 1.09 2.25
CA ALA A 42 11.65 0.76 2.52
C ALA A 42 12.60 0.81 1.29
N CYS A 43 12.15 1.41 0.18
CA CYS A 43 12.89 1.57 -1.07
C CYS A 43 12.74 2.98 -1.67
N ALA A 44 13.66 3.31 -2.58
CA ALA A 44 13.59 4.52 -3.39
C ALA A 44 12.31 4.53 -4.25
N SER A 45 11.84 5.71 -4.63
CA SER A 45 10.54 5.90 -5.30
C SER A 45 10.59 5.98 -6.83
N PHE A 46 11.79 5.87 -7.41
CA PHE A 46 12.05 6.17 -8.83
C PHE A 46 11.55 5.10 -9.81
N ASP A 47 10.93 4.04 -9.31
CA ASP A 47 10.22 3.03 -10.10
C ASP A 47 8.90 3.57 -10.66
N GLU A 48 8.16 4.36 -9.89
CA GLU A 48 6.86 4.92 -10.27
C GLU A 48 6.77 6.44 -10.12
N PHE A 49 7.61 7.08 -9.29
CA PHE A 49 7.51 8.49 -8.92
C PHE A 49 8.84 9.25 -9.05
N GLY A 50 8.77 10.55 -9.29
CA GLY A 50 9.93 11.45 -9.33
C GLY A 50 10.55 11.74 -7.96
N SER A 51 9.83 11.55 -6.86
CA SER A 51 10.38 11.67 -5.50
C SER A 51 9.56 10.92 -4.44
N PHE A 52 10.10 10.79 -3.23
CA PHE A 52 9.37 10.14 -2.13
C PHE A 52 8.21 11.01 -1.63
N GLU A 53 8.33 12.33 -1.71
CA GLU A 53 7.28 13.30 -1.40
C GLU A 53 6.12 13.20 -2.38
N GLU A 54 6.42 13.02 -3.67
CA GLU A 54 5.40 12.78 -4.70
C GLU A 54 4.63 11.50 -4.39
N ARG A 55 5.33 10.38 -4.14
CA ARG A 55 4.72 9.10 -3.73
C ARG A 55 3.80 9.27 -2.52
N GLY A 56 4.25 10.00 -1.50
CA GLY A 56 3.46 10.28 -0.30
C GLY A 56 2.24 11.18 -0.56
N THR A 57 2.37 12.14 -1.48
CA THR A 57 1.26 13.01 -1.88
C THR A 57 0.19 12.22 -2.63
N VAL A 58 0.60 11.36 -3.56
CA VAL A 58 -0.31 10.45 -4.28
C VAL A 58 -1.04 9.51 -3.32
N PHE A 59 -0.34 8.91 -2.36
CA PHE A 59 -0.97 8.06 -1.33
C PHE A 59 -2.07 8.80 -0.56
N LYS A 60 -1.80 10.03 -0.10
CA LYS A 60 -2.79 10.84 0.62
C LYS A 60 -4.01 11.15 -0.24
N SER A 61 -3.81 11.50 -1.51
CA SER A 61 -4.90 11.76 -2.46
C SER A 61 -5.78 10.54 -2.66
N LEU A 62 -5.18 9.36 -2.85
CA LEU A 62 -5.92 8.09 -3.00
C LEU A 62 -6.76 7.77 -1.75
N VAL A 63 -6.17 7.92 -0.55
CA VAL A 63 -6.89 7.72 0.71
C VAL A 63 -8.06 8.69 0.84
N ALA A 64 -7.88 9.96 0.48
CA ALA A 64 -8.96 10.95 0.51
C ALA A 64 -10.11 10.59 -0.45
N SER A 65 -9.79 10.13 -1.68
CA SER A 65 -10.79 9.66 -2.65
C SER A 65 -11.60 8.46 -2.15
N HIS A 66 -10.94 7.50 -1.48
CA HIS A 66 -11.61 6.36 -0.86
C HIS A 66 -12.52 6.79 0.30
N ALA A 67 -12.06 7.70 1.16
CA ALA A 67 -12.85 8.23 2.26
C ALA A 67 -14.10 8.99 1.77
N SER A 68 -14.01 9.71 0.64
CA SER A 68 -15.18 10.39 0.05
C SER A 68 -16.15 9.47 -0.69
N SER A 69 -15.74 8.25 -1.04
CA SER A 69 -16.58 7.29 -1.78
C SER A 69 -17.36 6.34 -0.86
N GLY A 70 -17.07 6.35 0.45
CA GLY A 70 -17.76 5.59 1.48
C GLY A 70 -18.82 6.37 2.26
N ALA A 71 -19.26 7.53 1.74
CA ALA A 71 -20.34 8.36 2.28
C ALA A 71 -21.63 8.22 1.47
#